data_AF-A0A2D3VWV1-F1
#
_entry.id   AF-A0A2D3VWV1-F1
#
_cell.length_a   1.000
_cell.length_b   1.000
_cell.length_c   1.000
_cell.angle_alpha   90.00
_cell.angle_beta   90.00
_cell.angle_gamma   90.00
#
_symmetry.space_group_name_H-M   'P 1'
#
loop_
_entity.id
_entity.type
_entity.pdbx_description
1 polymer ?
#
loop_
_entity_poly.entity_id
_entity_poly.type
_entity_poly.pdbx_seq_one_letter_code
_entity_poly.pdbx_strand_id
1 'polypeptide(L)'
;MQEFFAEYKTLIVFLHVFSAVVWVGGMIAMRYAAHPAFLQIESPAHRMERIAFALKGLFTIVVPFVALLFITAFIMLQAYDLSNTEFATLGDIKEGIWSLMAVNLFVMILRRNRAVKLLNEGNMVGAKFSLELIGKYMVPANIILGSIAIFLGVALSSSL
;
A
#
# COMPACT_ATOMS: atom_id res chain seq x y z
N MET A 1 -27.89 1.95 1.76
CA MET A 1 -26.54 2.38 1.32
C MET A 1 -26.57 3.70 0.55
N GLN A 2 -27.47 3.87 -0.41
CA GLN A 2 -27.56 5.10 -1.22
C GLN A 2 -27.82 6.37 -0.39
N GLU A 3 -28.81 6.38 0.52
CA GLU A 3 -29.10 7.55 1.38
C GLU A 3 -27.92 7.93 2.28
N PHE A 4 -27.33 6.95 2.98
CA PHE A 4 -26.13 7.14 3.79
C PHE A 4 -24.96 7.70 2.95
N PHE A 5 -24.72 7.14 1.76
CA PHE A 5 -23.68 7.64 0.89
C PHE A 5 -23.97 9.06 0.40
N ALA A 6 -25.22 9.39 0.08
CA ALA A 6 -25.60 10.74 -0.36
C ALA A 6 -25.34 11.78 0.74
N GLU A 7 -25.65 11.45 2.00
CA GLU A 7 -25.40 12.33 3.16
C GLU A 7 -23.90 12.54 3.43
N TYR A 8 -23.10 11.47 3.34
CA TYR A 8 -21.67 11.49 3.70
C TYR A 8 -20.72 11.45 2.49
N LYS A 9 -21.22 11.71 1.27
CA LYS A 9 -20.50 11.49 0.00
C LYS A 9 -19.10 12.07 0.02
N THR A 10 -18.99 13.37 0.33
CA THR A 10 -17.73 14.10 0.33
C THR A 10 -16.72 13.49 1.30
N LEU A 11 -17.17 13.12 2.51
CA LEU A 11 -16.30 12.54 3.52
C LEU A 11 -15.82 11.14 3.11
N ILE A 12 -16.71 10.29 2.60
CA ILE A 12 -16.38 8.93 2.18
C ILE A 12 -15.37 8.95 1.02
N VAL A 13 -15.62 9.77 0.01
CA VAL A 13 -14.70 9.92 -1.14
C VAL A 13 -13.36 10.52 -0.69
N PHE A 14 -13.37 11.52 0.18
CA PHE A 14 -12.15 12.09 0.75
C PHE A 14 -11.32 11.03 1.48
N LEU A 15 -11.93 10.27 2.39
CA LEU A 15 -11.25 9.22 3.14
C LEU A 15 -10.70 8.13 2.22
N HIS A 16 -11.42 7.78 1.15
CA HIS A 16 -10.97 6.82 0.15
C HIS A 16 -9.69 7.30 -0.56
N VAL A 17 -9.72 8.52 -1.12
CA VAL A 17 -8.57 9.11 -1.84
C VAL A 17 -7.40 9.35 -0.89
N PHE A 18 -7.66 9.89 0.30
CA PHE A 18 -6.63 10.13 1.31
C PHE A 18 -5.93 8.83 1.72
N SER A 19 -6.68 7.73 1.86
CA SER A 19 -6.09 6.42 2.15
C SER A 19 -5.16 5.93 1.05
N ALA A 20 -5.53 6.12 -0.23
CA ALA A 20 -4.68 5.78 -1.36
C ALA A 20 -3.39 6.63 -1.38
N VAL A 21 -3.50 7.93 -1.07
CA VAL A 21 -2.36 8.86 -0.97
C VAL A 21 -1.41 8.43 0.14
N VAL A 22 -1.91 8.11 1.35
CA VAL A 22 -1.06 7.66 2.46
C VAL A 22 -0.34 6.36 2.11
N TRP A 23 -1.04 5.41 1.48
CA TRP A 23 -0.45 4.13 1.12
C TRP A 23 0.62 4.26 0.03
N VAL A 24 0.23 4.74 -1.16
CA VAL A 24 1.14 4.82 -2.31
C VAL A 24 2.21 5.87 -2.07
N GLY A 25 1.84 7.04 -1.54
CA GLY A 25 2.77 8.10 -1.17
C GLY A 25 3.77 7.68 -0.10
N GLY A 26 3.34 6.94 0.93
CA GLY A 26 4.23 6.40 1.95
C GLY A 26 5.28 5.44 1.38
N MET A 27 4.89 4.59 0.42
CA MET A 27 5.82 3.69 -0.28
C MET A 27 6.80 4.44 -1.18
N ILE A 28 6.34 5.48 -1.88
CA ILE A 28 7.20 6.37 -2.68
C ILE A 28 8.23 7.07 -1.78
N ALA A 29 7.79 7.65 -0.66
CA ALA A 29 8.68 8.30 0.30
C ALA A 29 9.73 7.32 0.87
N MET A 30 9.32 6.10 1.21
CA MET A 30 10.24 5.05 1.65
C MET A 30 11.28 4.71 0.57
N ARG A 31 10.86 4.56 -0.68
CA ARG A 31 11.72 4.15 -1.79
C ARG A 31 12.70 5.23 -2.23
N TYR A 32 12.24 6.48 -2.34
CA TYR A 32 13.00 7.54 -3.00
C TYR A 32 13.60 8.56 -2.04
N ALA A 33 13.10 8.67 -0.79
CA ALA A 33 13.70 9.54 0.21
C ALA A 33 14.42 8.75 1.30
N ALA A 34 13.73 7.80 1.96
CA ALA A 34 14.31 7.09 3.11
C ALA A 34 15.39 6.08 2.71
N HIS A 35 15.16 5.29 1.65
CA HIS A 35 16.10 4.25 1.24
C HIS A 35 17.50 4.79 0.88
N PRO A 36 17.65 5.86 0.06
CA PRO A 36 18.96 6.47 -0.19
C PRO A 36 19.66 6.95 1.09
N ALA A 37 18.92 7.47 2.07
CA ALA A 37 19.50 7.89 3.35
C ALA A 37 20.07 6.69 4.12
N PHE A 38 19.41 5.53 4.11
CA PHE A 38 19.96 4.33 4.74
C PHE A 38 21.23 3.82 4.06
N LEU A 39 21.41 4.04 2.75
CA LEU A 39 22.61 3.60 2.04
C LEU A 39 23.89 4.32 2.50
N GLN A 40 23.76 5.45 3.20
CA GLN A 40 24.88 6.19 3.78
C GLN A 40 25.39 5.59 5.11
N ILE A 41 24.66 4.63 5.71
CA ILE A 41 25.07 4.01 6.98
C ILE A 41 26.19 2.99 6.72
N GLU A 42 27.42 3.27 7.14
CA GLU A 42 28.59 2.42 6.87
C GLU A 42 28.41 0.96 7.31
N SER A 43 27.99 0.74 8.56
CA SER A 43 27.78 -0.60 9.10
C SER A 43 26.63 -1.32 8.39
N PRO A 44 26.88 -2.46 7.70
CA PRO A 44 25.83 -3.20 7.01
C PRO A 44 24.78 -3.76 7.98
N ALA A 45 25.20 -4.16 9.18
CA ALA A 45 24.31 -4.66 10.22
C ALA A 45 23.33 -3.57 10.67
N HIS A 46 23.88 -2.43 11.07
CA HIS A 46 23.08 -1.31 11.54
C HIS A 46 22.16 -0.77 10.44
N ARG A 47 22.63 -0.74 9.18
CA ARG A 47 21.81 -0.38 8.02
C ARG A 47 20.57 -1.24 7.90
N MET A 48 20.70 -2.56 8.01
CA MET A 48 19.56 -3.49 7.93
C MET A 48 18.57 -3.31 9.08
N GLU A 49 19.07 -3.08 10.30
CA GLU A 49 18.22 -2.77 11.46
C GLU A 49 17.40 -1.50 11.23
N ARG A 50 18.03 -0.43 10.73
CA ARG A 50 17.35 0.85 10.44
C ARG A 50 16.32 0.71 9.31
N ILE A 51 16.63 -0.05 8.27
CA ILE A 51 15.67 -0.38 7.20
C ILE A 51 14.47 -1.14 7.78
N ALA A 52 14.72 -2.21 8.55
CA ALA A 52 13.65 -3.01 9.15
C ALA A 52 12.78 -2.17 10.11
N PHE A 53 13.40 -1.29 10.89
CA PHE A 53 12.72 -0.36 11.78
C PHE A 53 11.81 0.60 10.99
N ALA A 54 12.33 1.24 9.94
CA ALA A 54 11.59 2.18 9.11
C ALA A 54 10.41 1.50 8.39
N LEU A 55 10.60 0.27 7.89
CA LEU A 55 9.53 -0.53 7.30
C LEU A 55 8.40 -0.83 8.29
N LYS A 56 8.70 -1.07 9.58
CA LYS A 56 7.64 -1.22 10.60
C LYS A 56 6.85 0.07 10.75
N GLY A 57 7.53 1.22 10.84
CA GLY A 57 6.86 2.51 10.88
C GLY A 57 5.91 2.72 9.70
N LEU A 58 6.39 2.44 8.49
CA LEU A 58 5.57 2.50 7.27
C LEU A 58 4.36 1.57 7.38
N PHE A 59 4.55 0.29 7.70
CA PHE A 59 3.44 -0.68 7.74
C PHE A 59 2.43 -0.36 8.85
N THR A 60 2.88 0.10 10.02
CA THR A 60 2.00 0.53 11.11
C THR A 60 1.09 1.68 10.68
N ILE A 61 1.60 2.63 9.90
CA ILE A 61 0.79 3.73 9.36
C ILE A 61 -0.12 3.24 8.23
N VAL A 62 0.42 2.47 7.28
CA VAL A 62 -0.29 2.11 6.04
C VAL A 62 -1.44 1.15 6.29
N VAL A 63 -1.27 0.12 7.12
CA VAL A 63 -2.29 -0.93 7.34
C VAL A 63 -3.69 -0.39 7.70
N PRO A 64 -3.87 0.55 8.65
CA PRO A 64 -5.20 1.10 8.93
C PRO A 64 -5.80 1.85 7.73
N PHE A 65 -4.99 2.54 6.91
CA PHE A 65 -5.47 3.19 5.69
C PHE A 65 -5.83 2.19 4.60
N VAL A 66 -5.16 1.04 4.50
CA VAL A 66 -5.59 -0.05 3.61
C VAL A 66 -6.98 -0.55 4.01
N ALA A 67 -7.20 -0.80 5.29
CA ALA A 67 -8.52 -1.22 5.78
C ALA A 67 -9.60 -0.15 5.50
N LEU A 68 -9.29 1.13 5.77
CA LEU A 68 -10.21 2.24 5.47
C LEU A 68 -10.51 2.37 3.97
N LEU A 69 -9.51 2.15 3.11
CA LEU A 69 -9.67 2.15 1.66
C LEU A 69 -10.66 1.05 1.21
N PHE A 70 -10.54 -0.17 1.73
CA PHE A 70 -11.48 -1.25 1.41
C PHE A 70 -12.89 -0.99 1.93
N ILE A 71 -13.03 -0.45 3.14
CA ILE A 71 -14.34 -0.10 3.71
C ILE A 71 -15.03 0.94 2.84
N THR A 72 -14.33 2.02 2.48
CA THR A 72 -14.87 3.09 1.63
C THR A 72 -15.14 2.62 0.21
N ALA A 73 -14.29 1.75 -0.36
CA ALA A 73 -14.51 1.13 -1.66
C ALA A 73 -15.82 0.33 -1.69
N PHE A 74 -16.02 -0.54 -0.69
CA PHE A 74 -17.25 -1.33 -0.57
C PHE A 74 -18.50 -0.46 -0.49
N ILE A 75 -18.45 0.61 0.32
CA ILE A 75 -19.57 1.57 0.42
C ILE A 75 -19.87 2.21 -0.94
N MET A 76 -18.83 2.68 -1.65
CA MET A 76 -18.98 3.33 -2.96
C MET A 76 -19.51 2.38 -4.03
N LEU A 77 -19.02 1.15 -4.10
CA LEU A 77 -19.53 0.14 -5.04
C LEU A 77 -21.03 -0.06 -4.92
N GLN A 78 -21.50 -0.26 -3.69
CA GLN A 78 -22.91 -0.50 -3.39
C GLN A 78 -23.76 0.75 -3.62
N ALA A 79 -23.20 1.94 -3.35
CA ALA A 79 -23.93 3.20 -3.51
C ALA A 79 -24.08 3.63 -4.97
N TYR A 80 -23.04 3.45 -5.79
CA TYR A 80 -23.07 3.77 -7.22
C TYR A 80 -23.72 2.68 -8.07
N ASP A 81 -24.06 1.53 -7.47
CA ASP A 81 -24.56 0.35 -8.18
C ASP A 81 -23.67 -0.05 -9.37
N LEU A 82 -22.35 0.05 -9.15
CA LEU A 82 -21.34 0.03 -10.23
C LEU A 82 -21.43 -1.25 -11.09
N SER A 83 -21.84 -2.36 -10.47
CA SER A 83 -22.03 -3.67 -11.11
C SER A 83 -23.05 -3.68 -12.24
N ASN A 84 -23.97 -2.72 -12.26
CA ASN A 84 -25.01 -2.59 -13.29
C ASN A 84 -24.70 -1.48 -14.30
N THR A 85 -23.50 -0.89 -14.24
CA THR A 85 -23.06 0.18 -15.15
C THR A 85 -22.05 -0.31 -16.17
N GLU A 86 -21.82 0.46 -17.24
CA GLU A 86 -20.75 0.19 -18.22
C GLU A 86 -19.33 0.23 -17.59
N PHE A 87 -19.20 0.79 -16.39
CA PHE A 87 -17.94 0.90 -15.65
C PHE A 87 -17.66 -0.28 -14.71
N ALA A 88 -18.53 -1.30 -14.64
CA ALA A 88 -18.37 -2.45 -13.76
C ALA A 88 -16.98 -3.09 -13.87
N THR A 89 -16.55 -3.40 -15.09
CA THR A 89 -15.23 -3.99 -15.38
C THR A 89 -14.07 -3.11 -14.90
N LEU A 90 -14.18 -1.78 -15.04
CA LEU A 90 -13.15 -0.84 -14.60
C LEU A 90 -13.05 -0.83 -13.07
N GLY A 91 -14.20 -0.88 -12.38
CA GLY A 91 -14.31 -1.01 -10.94
C GLY A 91 -13.63 -2.29 -10.44
N ASP A 92 -13.99 -3.43 -11.02
CA ASP A 92 -13.45 -4.75 -10.66
C ASP A 92 -11.93 -4.82 -10.86
N ILE A 93 -11.42 -4.30 -11.98
CA ILE A 93 -9.97 -4.26 -12.25
C ILE A 93 -9.25 -3.46 -11.18
N LYS A 94 -9.76 -2.26 -10.87
CA LYS A 94 -9.16 -1.38 -9.84
C LYS A 94 -9.12 -2.08 -8.48
N GLU A 95 -10.20 -2.76 -8.10
CA GLU A 95 -10.27 -3.49 -6.83
C GLU A 95 -9.40 -4.73 -6.79
N GLY A 96 -9.27 -5.43 -7.92
CA GLY A 96 -8.31 -6.51 -8.10
C GLY A 96 -6.87 -6.03 -7.87
N ILE A 97 -6.52 -4.86 -8.40
CA ILE A 97 -5.20 -4.24 -8.17
C ILE A 97 -4.99 -3.93 -6.69
N TRP A 98 -5.94 -3.27 -6.02
CA TRP A 98 -5.82 -2.97 -4.59
C TRP A 98 -5.71 -4.24 -3.73
N SER A 99 -6.46 -5.28 -4.07
CA SER A 99 -6.42 -6.58 -3.39
C SER A 99 -5.06 -7.25 -3.56
N LEU A 100 -4.52 -7.27 -4.79
CA LEU A 100 -3.17 -7.80 -5.07
C LEU A 100 -2.10 -7.02 -4.28
N MET A 101 -2.20 -5.69 -4.23
CA MET A 101 -1.30 -4.85 -3.45
C MET A 101 -1.38 -5.11 -1.95
N ALA A 102 -2.59 -5.37 -1.43
CA ALA A 102 -2.80 -5.68 -0.03
C ALA A 102 -2.17 -7.04 0.35
N VAL A 103 -2.31 -8.05 -0.52
CA VAL A 103 -1.61 -9.33 -0.36
C VAL A 103 -0.10 -9.12 -0.38
N ASN A 104 0.43 -8.35 -1.34
CA ASN A 104 1.85 -8.05 -1.40
C ASN A 104 2.34 -7.31 -0.14
N LEU A 105 1.55 -6.35 0.39
CA LEU A 105 1.83 -5.68 1.67
C LEU A 105 1.88 -6.67 2.84
N PHE A 106 0.92 -7.58 2.93
CA PHE A 106 0.91 -8.61 3.96
C PHE A 106 2.18 -9.48 3.90
N VAL A 107 2.58 -9.91 2.70
CA VAL A 107 3.83 -10.67 2.51
C VAL A 107 5.06 -9.83 2.89
N MET A 108 5.08 -8.53 2.60
CA MET A 108 6.17 -7.64 3.02
C MET A 108 6.30 -7.57 4.56
N ILE A 109 5.18 -7.52 5.28
CA ILE A 109 5.16 -7.54 6.75
C ILE A 109 5.78 -8.85 7.28
N LEU A 110 5.37 -9.99 6.73
CA LEU A 110 5.91 -11.31 7.12
C LEU A 110 7.41 -11.39 6.84
N ARG A 111 7.87 -10.92 5.68
CA ARG A 111 9.29 -10.90 5.32
C ARG A 111 10.11 -9.98 6.21
N ARG A 112 9.58 -8.82 6.57
CA ARG A 112 10.21 -7.90 7.52
C ARG A 112 10.36 -8.53 8.89
N ASN A 113 9.33 -9.22 9.38
CA ASN A 113 9.38 -9.91 10.68
C ASN A 113 10.40 -11.06 10.66
N ARG A 114 10.45 -11.83 9.57
CA ARG A 114 11.49 -12.84 9.34
C ARG A 114 12.89 -12.21 9.34
N ALA A 115 13.09 -11.08 8.69
CA ALA A 115 14.38 -10.39 8.67
C ALA A 115 14.85 -10.00 10.07
N VAL A 116 13.96 -9.45 10.90
CA VAL A 116 14.30 -9.10 12.30
C VAL A 116 14.68 -10.33 13.11
N LYS A 117 13.93 -11.44 12.97
CA LYS A 117 14.28 -12.70 13.63
C LYS A 117 15.69 -13.18 13.22
N LEU A 118 16.00 -13.15 11.92
CA LEU A 118 17.31 -13.55 11.41
C LEU A 118 18.44 -12.63 11.87
N LEU A 119 18.20 -11.32 12.01
CA LEU A 119 19.17 -10.37 12.57
C LEU A 119 19.49 -10.72 14.02
N ASN A 120 18.47 -11.00 14.85
CA ASN A 120 18.65 -11.37 16.25
C ASN A 120 19.40 -12.70 16.42
N GLU A 121 19.31 -13.60 15.44
CA GLU A 121 20.03 -14.87 15.40
C GLU A 121 21.44 -14.73 14.79
N GLY A 122 21.86 -13.53 14.38
CA GLY A 122 23.15 -13.29 13.72
C GLY A 122 23.21 -13.74 12.25
N ASN A 123 22.10 -14.18 11.66
CA ASN A 123 22.03 -14.61 10.26
C ASN A 123 21.85 -13.41 9.32
N MET A 124 22.97 -12.74 9.04
CA MET A 124 23.00 -11.52 8.24
C MET A 124 22.63 -11.75 6.77
N VAL A 125 23.01 -12.89 6.20
CA VAL A 125 22.73 -13.22 4.79
C VAL A 125 21.22 -13.39 4.57
N GLY A 126 20.55 -14.16 5.44
CA GLY A 126 19.12 -14.39 5.35
C GLY A 126 18.30 -13.13 5.63
N ALA A 127 18.75 -12.31 6.59
CA ALA A 127 18.14 -11.02 6.87
C ALA A 127 18.22 -10.07 5.66
N LYS A 128 19.41 -9.95 5.06
CA LYS A 128 19.65 -9.14 3.86
C LYS A 128 18.75 -9.57 2.72
N PHE A 129 18.71 -10.86 2.40
CA PHE A 129 17.85 -11.39 1.35
C PHE A 129 16.38 -11.05 1.57
N SER A 130 15.89 -11.19 2.81
CA SER A 130 14.50 -10.89 3.16
C SER A 130 14.16 -9.41 2.97
N LEU A 131 15.05 -8.48 3.35
CA LEU A 131 14.85 -7.04 3.19
C LEU A 131 15.06 -6.56 1.74
N GLU A 132 16.02 -7.14 1.02
CA GLU A 132 16.28 -6.80 -0.38
C GLU A 132 15.08 -7.13 -1.27
N LEU A 133 14.40 -8.25 -1.05
CA LEU A 133 13.20 -8.58 -1.80
C LEU A 133 12.10 -7.52 -1.63
N ILE A 134 11.93 -7.01 -0.40
CA ILE A 134 10.99 -5.93 -0.11
C ILE A 134 11.37 -4.68 -0.90
N GLY A 135 12.61 -4.21 -0.72
CA GLY A 135 13.07 -2.94 -1.30
C GLY A 135 13.21 -2.96 -2.82
N LYS A 136 13.70 -4.06 -3.40
CA LYS A 136 14.04 -4.19 -4.82
C LYS A 136 12.83 -4.51 -5.70
N TYR A 137 11.87 -5.28 -5.19
CA TYR A 137 10.76 -5.79 -6.00
C TYR A 137 9.40 -5.43 -5.43
N MET A 138 9.11 -5.74 -4.17
CA MET A 138 7.75 -5.66 -3.64
C MET A 138 7.25 -4.21 -3.49
N VAL A 139 8.09 -3.31 -2.97
CA VAL A 139 7.75 -1.88 -2.85
C VAL A 139 7.57 -1.25 -4.24
N PRO A 140 8.52 -1.37 -5.19
CA PRO A 140 8.33 -0.87 -6.55
C PRO A 140 7.08 -1.42 -7.25
N ALA A 141 6.81 -2.72 -7.13
CA ALA A 141 5.60 -3.32 -7.71
C ALA A 141 4.32 -2.67 -7.15
N ASN A 142 4.23 -2.48 -5.84
CA ASN A 142 3.08 -1.79 -5.24
C ASN A 142 2.98 -0.31 -5.64
N ILE A 143 4.08 0.40 -5.86
CA ILE A 143 4.06 1.78 -6.34
C ILE A 143 3.49 1.84 -7.77
N ILE A 144 3.92 0.93 -8.65
CA ILE A 144 3.44 0.87 -10.04
C ILE A 144 1.95 0.54 -10.07
N LEU A 145 1.56 -0.55 -9.40
CA LEU A 145 0.17 -0.98 -9.29
C LEU A 145 -0.72 0.10 -8.68
N GLY A 146 -0.26 0.74 -7.60
CA GLY A 146 -1.00 1.80 -6.90
C GLY A 146 -1.20 3.03 -7.78
N SER A 147 -0.16 3.44 -8.52
CA SER A 147 -0.26 4.54 -9.49
C SER A 147 -1.28 4.24 -10.59
N ILE A 148 -1.29 3.01 -11.11
CA ILE A 148 -2.28 2.56 -12.11
C ILE A 148 -3.69 2.60 -11.50
N ALA A 149 -3.90 2.03 -10.31
CA ALA A 149 -5.21 2.01 -9.65
C ALA A 149 -5.73 3.41 -9.32
N ILE A 150 -4.85 4.34 -8.91
CA ILE A 150 -5.20 5.75 -8.70
C ILE A 150 -5.63 6.39 -10.03
N PHE A 151 -4.89 6.18 -11.11
CA PHE A 151 -5.27 6.69 -12.43
C PHE A 151 -6.63 6.16 -12.89
N LEU A 152 -6.88 4.85 -12.75
CA LEU A 152 -8.20 4.26 -13.05
C LEU A 152 -9.30 4.85 -12.17
N GLY A 153 -9.02 5.14 -10.90
CA GLY A 153 -9.94 5.81 -9.99
C GLY A 153 -10.29 7.24 -10.42
N VAL A 154 -9.30 8.01 -10.90
CA VAL A 154 -9.52 9.36 -11.46
C VAL A 154 -10.34 9.29 -12.74
N ALA A 155 -10.03 8.35 -13.63
CA ALA A 155 -10.79 8.14 -14.87
C ALA A 155 -12.26 7.81 -14.55
N LEU A 156 -12.50 6.85 -13.65
CA LEU A 156 -13.85 6.48 -13.20
C LEU A 156 -14.59 7.68 -12.60
N SER A 157 -13.94 8.43 -11.70
CA SER A 157 -14.56 9.60 -11.06
C SER A 157 -14.86 10.75 -12.01
N SER A 158 -14.19 10.81 -13.17
CA SER A 158 -14.46 11.85 -14.18
C SER A 158 -15.61 11.46 -15.12
N SER A 159 -16.02 10.19 -15.09
CA SER A 159 -17.06 9.62 -15.95
C SER A 159 -18.38 9.32 -15.21
N LEU A 160 -18.36 9.25 -13.87
CA LEU A 160 -19.52 9.15 -12.98
C LEU A 160 -20.05 10.54 -12.59
#